data_AF-A0A1U7MSF6-F1
#
_entry.id   AF-A0A1U7MSF6-F1
#
_cell.length_a   1.000
_cell.length_b   1.000
_cell.length_c   1.000
_cell.angle_alpha   90.00
_cell.angle_beta   90.00
_cell.angle_gamma   90.00
#
_symmetry.space_group_name_H-M   'P 1'
#
loop_
_entity.id
_entity.type
_entity.pdbx_description
1 polymer ?
#
loop_
_entity_poly.entity_id
_entity_poly.type
_entity_poly.pdbx_seq_one_letter_code
_entity_poly.pdbx_strand_id
1 'polypeptide(L)'
;MDMAPGGLPLAEGGGDRDGLEMDVLEVRLGPVLPHWPAGLVLHCSLQGDLVTQARAEVFGAGDQGGDEADARARGLDNLVSVLALAGWDDAAAQARRIRDAALETGGGPSDPGVGRLRRRVRRSWALRWSLRGLRPLTEEEVRHHGLPVDVVGDTYDRLLRMVDRAAGGERRHDVRPAVWTDHLAQLVVGLDLAAARLVLASLDVHGLRAGQAEHEVSHG
;
A
#
# COMPACT_ATOMS: atom_id res chain seq x y z
N MET A 1 -0.49 29.63 -30.29
CA MET A 1 -1.41 28.91 -31.19
C MET A 1 -1.55 27.54 -30.60
N ASP A 2 -2.73 27.25 -30.07
CA ASP A 2 -3.02 26.01 -29.37
C ASP A 2 -3.27 24.92 -30.42
N MET A 3 -2.25 24.09 -30.66
CA MET A 3 -2.26 23.07 -31.71
C MET A 3 -2.74 21.74 -31.11
N ALA A 4 -4.04 21.65 -30.83
CA ALA A 4 -4.68 20.39 -30.45
C ALA A 4 -5.18 19.65 -31.71
N PRO A 5 -4.51 18.58 -32.19
CA PRO A 5 -5.00 17.81 -33.31
C PRO A 5 -6.30 17.08 -32.89
N GLY A 6 -7.41 17.40 -33.57
CA GLY A 6 -8.71 16.80 -33.28
C GLY A 6 -9.48 17.40 -32.10
N GLY A 7 -9.03 18.53 -31.53
CA GLY A 7 -9.75 19.23 -30.46
C GLY A 7 -9.69 18.55 -29.08
N LEU A 8 -8.85 17.52 -28.95
CA LEU A 8 -8.50 16.92 -27.67
C LEU A 8 -7.28 17.68 -27.12
N PRO A 9 -7.36 18.25 -25.91
CA PRO A 9 -6.19 18.88 -25.30
C PRO A 9 -5.06 17.85 -25.20
N LEU A 10 -3.89 18.23 -25.69
CA LEU A 10 -2.66 17.47 -25.47
C LEU A 10 -2.31 17.51 -23.98
N ALA A 11 -1.63 16.47 -23.51
CA ALA A 11 -1.05 16.47 -22.17
C ALA A 11 -0.09 17.66 -22.06
N GLU A 12 -0.21 18.45 -20.99
CA GLU A 12 0.73 19.55 -20.73
C GLU A 12 2.06 18.97 -20.24
N GLY A 13 3.17 19.53 -20.71
CA GLY A 13 4.52 19.11 -20.30
C GLY A 13 4.90 19.67 -18.92
N GLY A 14 5.66 18.90 -18.14
CA GLY A 14 6.33 19.39 -16.94
C GLY A 14 7.84 19.33 -17.12
N GLY A 15 8.58 20.28 -16.54
CA GLY A 15 10.03 20.33 -16.69
C GLY A 15 10.73 19.13 -16.03
N ASP A 16 11.61 18.46 -16.78
CA ASP A 16 12.46 17.37 -16.30
C ASP A 16 13.88 17.85 -15.96
N ARG A 17 14.67 17.02 -15.27
CA ARG A 17 16.03 17.31 -14.77
C ARG A 17 17.05 17.61 -15.87
N ASP A 18 16.79 17.16 -17.09
CA ASP A 18 17.64 17.36 -18.26
C ASP A 18 17.22 18.55 -19.13
N GLY A 19 16.14 19.25 -18.75
CA GLY A 19 15.59 20.39 -19.49
C GLY A 19 14.67 20.00 -20.65
N LEU A 20 14.29 18.72 -20.77
CA LEU A 20 13.24 18.28 -21.69
C LEU A 20 11.87 18.30 -20.99
N GLU A 21 10.82 18.65 -21.74
CA GLU A 21 9.44 18.56 -21.26
C GLU A 21 8.97 17.11 -21.42
N MET A 22 8.55 16.49 -20.32
CA MET A 22 7.96 15.15 -20.33
C MET A 22 6.44 15.26 -20.18
N ASP A 23 5.70 14.45 -20.95
CA ASP A 23 4.25 14.41 -20.90
C ASP A 23 3.76 14.12 -19.48
N VAL A 24 2.89 14.98 -18.96
CA VAL A 24 2.23 14.75 -17.66
C VAL A 24 0.92 14.00 -17.88
N LEU A 25 0.79 12.85 -17.24
CA LEU A 25 -0.44 12.06 -17.24
C LEU A 25 -1.13 12.14 -15.88
N GLU A 26 -2.32 12.74 -15.87
CA GLU A 26 -3.22 12.74 -14.71
C GLU A 26 -4.00 11.43 -14.65
N VAL A 27 -3.76 10.63 -13.61
CA VAL A 27 -4.44 9.35 -13.39
C VAL A 27 -5.09 9.25 -12.03
N ARG A 28 -6.15 8.44 -11.96
CA ARG A 28 -6.77 8.01 -10.71
C ARG A 28 -6.54 6.53 -10.53
N LEU A 29 -5.66 6.18 -9.59
CA LEU A 29 -5.40 4.81 -9.19
C LEU A 29 -6.36 4.46 -8.07
N GLY A 30 -7.01 3.30 -8.13
CA GLY A 30 -8.14 3.07 -7.24
C GLY A 30 -8.55 1.62 -7.07
N PRO A 31 -9.71 1.40 -6.42
CA PRO A 31 -10.05 0.14 -5.76
C PRO A 31 -10.26 -1.05 -6.71
N VAL A 32 -10.44 -0.81 -8.01
CA VAL A 32 -10.56 -1.87 -9.02
C VAL A 32 -9.21 -2.36 -9.55
N LEU A 33 -8.11 -1.67 -9.22
CA LEU A 33 -6.79 -2.11 -9.61
C LEU A 33 -6.42 -3.41 -8.89
N PRO A 34 -5.84 -4.41 -9.59
CA PRO A 34 -5.41 -5.65 -8.97
C PRO A 34 -4.44 -5.37 -7.81
N HIS A 35 -4.67 -6.03 -6.68
CA HIS A 35 -3.81 -5.93 -5.49
C HIS A 35 -3.69 -4.50 -4.93
N TRP A 36 -4.72 -3.67 -5.17
CA TRP A 36 -4.80 -2.33 -4.62
C TRP A 36 -5.52 -2.34 -3.26
N PRO A 37 -5.09 -1.52 -2.29
CA PRO A 37 -5.79 -1.42 -1.03
C PRO A 37 -7.23 -0.93 -1.24
N ALA A 38 -8.21 -1.76 -0.90
CA ALA A 38 -9.62 -1.39 -0.97
C ALA A 38 -9.90 -0.13 -0.13
N GLY A 39 -10.71 0.75 -0.70
CA GLY A 39 -11.05 2.05 -0.10
C GLY A 39 -10.06 3.17 -0.40
N LEU A 40 -8.85 2.89 -0.91
CA LEU A 40 -7.91 3.93 -1.30
C LEU A 40 -8.14 4.36 -2.76
N VAL A 41 -8.20 5.66 -3.00
CA VAL A 41 -8.02 6.28 -4.33
C VAL A 41 -6.84 7.23 -4.24
N LEU A 42 -5.94 7.17 -5.23
CA LEU A 42 -4.80 8.04 -5.36
C LEU A 42 -4.91 8.79 -6.68
N HIS A 43 -4.99 10.12 -6.58
CA HIS A 43 -4.91 11.04 -7.70
C HIS A 43 -3.44 11.34 -7.92
N CYS A 44 -2.91 11.06 -9.11
CA CYS A 44 -1.49 11.21 -9.40
C CYS A 44 -1.26 11.97 -10.70
N SER A 45 -0.24 12.82 -10.66
CA SER A 45 0.46 13.28 -11.86
C SER A 45 1.64 12.35 -12.09
N LEU A 46 1.69 11.73 -13.28
CA LEU A 46 2.79 10.86 -13.70
C LEU A 46 3.60 11.53 -14.79
N GLN A 47 4.91 11.37 -14.74
CA GLN A 47 5.81 11.64 -15.86
C GLN A 47 6.52 10.34 -16.21
N GLY A 48 6.12 9.71 -17.32
CA GLY A 48 6.45 8.31 -17.56
C GLY A 48 5.79 7.40 -16.52
N ASP A 49 6.58 6.64 -15.76
CA ASP A 49 6.12 5.84 -14.61
C ASP A 49 6.36 6.52 -13.25
N LEU A 50 7.04 7.66 -13.22
CA LEU A 50 7.36 8.39 -12.00
C LEU A 50 6.15 9.17 -11.49
N VAL A 51 5.82 9.00 -10.21
CA VAL A 51 4.83 9.82 -9.50
C VAL A 51 5.46 11.15 -9.11
N THR A 52 5.00 12.25 -9.70
CA THR A 52 5.55 13.60 -9.40
C THR A 52 4.67 14.36 -8.42
N GLN A 53 3.36 14.14 -8.45
CA GLN A 53 2.41 14.66 -7.48
C GLN A 53 1.40 13.58 -7.11
N ALA A 54 0.90 13.63 -5.88
CA ALA A 54 -0.13 12.71 -5.42
C ALA A 54 -1.07 13.37 -4.41
N ARG A 55 -2.33 12.94 -4.42
CA ARG A 55 -3.34 13.20 -3.38
C ARG A 55 -4.12 11.92 -3.12
N ALA A 56 -4.34 11.58 -1.86
CA ALA A 56 -5.05 10.37 -1.48
C ALA A 56 -6.45 10.67 -0.93
N GLU A 57 -7.39 9.81 -1.26
CA GLU A 57 -8.73 9.76 -0.69
C GLU A 57 -8.97 8.35 -0.15
N VAL A 58 -9.50 8.25 1.07
CA VAL A 58 -9.81 6.96 1.71
C VAL A 58 -11.31 6.90 2.01
N PHE A 59 -11.96 5.90 1.44
CA PHE A 59 -13.38 5.60 1.59
C PHE A 59 -13.61 4.43 2.55
N GLY A 60 -14.74 4.43 3.24
CA GLY A 60 -15.15 3.28 4.06
C GLY A 60 -14.45 3.18 5.42
N ALA A 61 -13.92 4.30 5.96
CA ALA A 61 -13.39 4.39 7.33
C ALA A 61 -14.50 4.32 8.43
N GLY A 62 -15.63 3.67 8.13
CA GLY A 62 -16.71 3.40 9.07
C GLY A 62 -16.45 2.11 9.85
N ASP A 63 -16.92 2.10 11.09
CA ASP A 63 -16.73 1.09 12.14
C ASP A 63 -16.54 -0.36 11.66
N GLN A 64 -15.29 -0.80 11.52
CA GLN A 64 -14.94 -2.18 11.17
C GLN A 64 -15.00 -3.07 12.41
N GLY A 65 -16.19 -3.28 12.96
CA GLY A 65 -16.50 -4.27 14.00
C GLY A 65 -16.49 -5.71 13.47
N GLY A 66 -15.42 -6.10 12.76
CA GLY A 66 -15.20 -7.48 12.33
C GLY A 66 -14.53 -8.30 13.43
N ASP A 67 -14.77 -9.61 13.45
CA ASP A 67 -14.16 -10.50 14.44
C ASP A 67 -12.65 -10.73 14.18
N GLU A 68 -12.03 -11.58 15.00
CA GLU A 68 -10.60 -11.90 14.88
C GLU A 68 -10.25 -12.61 13.56
N ALA A 69 -11.16 -13.43 13.03
CA ALA A 69 -10.97 -14.12 11.75
C ALA A 69 -10.95 -13.09 10.61
N ASP A 70 -11.84 -12.09 10.63
CA ASP A 70 -11.85 -10.99 9.67
C ASP A 70 -10.57 -10.15 9.72
N ALA A 71 -10.06 -9.88 10.92
CA ALA A 71 -8.81 -9.11 11.10
C ALA A 71 -7.60 -9.88 10.54
N ARG A 72 -7.57 -11.19 10.75
CA ARG A 72 -6.52 -12.04 10.19
C ARG A 72 -6.62 -12.19 8.69
N ALA A 73 -7.82 -12.37 8.14
CA ALA A 73 -8.05 -12.44 6.71
C ALA A 73 -7.54 -11.16 6.01
N ARG A 74 -7.88 -9.98 6.54
CA ARG A 74 -7.35 -8.68 6.07
C ARG A 74 -5.82 -8.61 6.11
N GLY A 75 -5.20 -9.09 7.19
CA GLY A 75 -3.73 -9.16 7.28
C GLY A 75 -3.11 -10.06 6.20
N LEU A 76 -3.76 -11.19 5.90
CA LEU A 76 -3.34 -12.09 4.82
C LEU A 76 -3.62 -11.51 3.42
N ASP A 77 -4.67 -10.72 3.23
CA ASP A 77 -4.94 -10.01 1.97
C ASP A 77 -3.85 -9.01 1.60
N ASN A 78 -3.33 -8.27 2.59
CA ASN A 78 -2.18 -7.39 2.37
C ASN A 78 -0.93 -8.21 1.97
N LEU A 79 -0.71 -9.35 2.62
CA LEU A 79 0.41 -10.24 2.29
C LEU A 79 0.29 -10.80 0.86
N VAL A 80 -0.91 -11.22 0.45
CA VAL A 80 -1.21 -11.62 -0.93
C VAL A 80 -0.87 -10.49 -1.89
N SER A 81 -1.24 -9.25 -1.57
CA SER A 81 -1.04 -8.09 -2.45
C SER A 81 0.44 -7.76 -2.65
N VAL A 82 1.23 -7.70 -1.57
CA VAL A 82 2.68 -7.45 -1.68
C VAL A 82 3.38 -8.56 -2.45
N LEU A 83 3.05 -9.84 -2.18
CA LEU A 83 3.67 -10.97 -2.86
C LEU A 83 3.31 -11.01 -4.35
N ALA A 84 2.06 -10.75 -4.72
CA ALA A 84 1.64 -10.73 -6.11
C ALA A 84 2.28 -9.57 -6.88
N LEU A 85 2.32 -8.37 -6.30
CA LEU A 85 2.98 -7.21 -6.91
C LEU A 85 4.49 -7.41 -7.08
N ALA A 86 5.13 -8.17 -6.18
CA ALA A 86 6.54 -8.54 -6.30
C ALA A 86 6.79 -9.67 -7.32
N GLY A 87 5.76 -10.19 -7.99
CA GLY A 87 5.87 -11.31 -8.94
C GLY A 87 6.05 -12.68 -8.27
N TRP A 88 5.67 -12.82 -7.00
CA TRP A 88 5.79 -14.03 -6.20
C TRP A 88 4.46 -14.81 -6.12
N ASP A 89 3.92 -15.15 -7.29
CA ASP A 89 2.55 -15.67 -7.45
C ASP A 89 2.27 -16.94 -6.65
N ASP A 90 3.19 -17.89 -6.60
CA ASP A 90 3.02 -19.11 -5.80
C ASP A 90 2.84 -18.83 -4.31
N ALA A 91 3.62 -17.86 -3.79
CA ALA A 91 3.57 -17.48 -2.39
C ALA A 91 2.30 -16.68 -2.11
N ALA A 92 1.88 -15.83 -3.03
CA ALA A 92 0.59 -15.14 -2.98
C ALA A 92 -0.59 -16.13 -3.00
N ALA A 93 -0.54 -17.15 -3.85
CA ALA A 93 -1.55 -18.21 -3.90
C ALA A 93 -1.57 -19.04 -2.61
N GLN A 94 -0.41 -19.31 -2.01
CA GLN A 94 -0.33 -19.95 -0.70
C GLN A 94 -0.94 -19.08 0.40
N ALA A 95 -0.63 -17.77 0.43
CA ALA A 95 -1.21 -16.82 1.38
C ALA A 95 -2.74 -16.75 1.23
N ARG A 96 -3.26 -16.78 0.00
CA ARG A 96 -4.70 -16.82 -0.28
C ARG A 96 -5.38 -18.07 0.28
N ARG A 97 -4.79 -19.26 0.08
CA ARG A 97 -5.33 -20.51 0.66
C ARG A 97 -5.38 -20.48 2.19
N ILE A 98 -4.36 -19.90 2.82
CA ILE A 98 -4.33 -19.73 4.28
C ILE A 98 -5.44 -18.78 4.74
N ARG A 99 -5.67 -17.69 4.01
CA ARG A 99 -6.77 -16.74 4.27
C ARG A 99 -8.12 -17.43 4.17
N ASP A 100 -8.35 -18.17 3.09
CA ASP A 100 -9.62 -18.87 2.86
C ASP A 100 -9.88 -19.89 3.99
N ALA A 101 -8.85 -20.65 4.40
CA ALA A 101 -8.95 -21.55 5.54
C ALA A 101 -9.23 -20.83 6.88
N ALA A 102 -8.67 -19.63 7.07
CA ALA A 102 -8.93 -18.81 8.25
C ALA A 102 -10.40 -18.36 8.33
N LEU A 103 -11.01 -18.01 7.19
CA LEU A 103 -12.43 -17.64 7.11
C LEU A 103 -13.36 -18.85 7.26
N GLU A 104 -13.01 -19.99 6.67
CA GLU A 104 -13.87 -21.19 6.66
C GLU A 104 -13.87 -21.94 8.00
N THR A 105 -12.70 -22.08 8.61
CA THR A 105 -12.51 -22.99 9.76
C THR A 105 -12.09 -22.26 11.03
N GLY A 106 -12.00 -20.92 11.01
CA GLY A 106 -11.41 -20.14 12.09
C GLY A 106 -9.94 -20.50 12.33
N GLY A 107 -9.27 -21.03 11.30
CA GLY A 107 -7.94 -21.64 11.38
C GLY A 107 -6.98 -20.75 12.15
N GLY A 108 -6.28 -21.31 13.14
CA GLY A 108 -5.48 -20.58 14.13
C GLY A 108 -4.05 -20.24 13.69
N PRO A 109 -3.32 -19.40 14.44
CA PRO A 109 -1.97 -18.92 14.11
C PRO A 109 -0.96 -20.06 13.93
N SER A 110 -1.29 -21.21 14.52
CA SER A 110 -0.53 -22.46 14.44
C SER A 110 -0.72 -23.24 13.14
N ASP A 111 -1.41 -22.69 12.12
CA ASP A 111 -1.50 -23.32 10.80
C ASP A 111 -0.09 -23.59 10.22
N PRO A 112 0.28 -24.86 9.98
CA PRO A 112 1.57 -25.23 9.38
C PRO A 112 1.83 -24.53 8.02
N GLY A 113 0.77 -24.17 7.29
CA GLY A 113 0.83 -23.39 6.06
C GLY A 113 1.50 -22.04 6.24
N VAL A 114 1.17 -21.32 7.33
CA VAL A 114 1.76 -20.02 7.67
C VAL A 114 3.24 -20.17 7.99
N GLY A 115 3.60 -21.17 8.80
CA GLY A 115 4.99 -21.45 9.14
C GLY A 115 5.87 -21.76 7.91
N ARG A 116 5.33 -22.49 6.93
CA ARG A 116 6.01 -22.73 5.64
C ARG A 116 6.16 -21.46 4.83
N LEU A 117 5.09 -20.65 4.71
CA LEU A 117 5.13 -19.39 3.99
C LEU A 117 6.18 -18.44 4.58
N ARG A 118 6.19 -18.28 5.91
CA ARG A 118 7.19 -17.48 6.64
C ARG A 118 8.62 -17.89 6.31
N ARG A 119 8.91 -19.19 6.31
CA ARG A 119 10.25 -19.71 5.96
C ARG A 119 10.60 -19.42 4.50
N ARG A 120 9.66 -19.57 3.58
CA ARG A 120 9.86 -19.30 2.14
C ARG A 120 10.20 -17.82 1.91
N VAL A 121 9.44 -16.91 2.50
CA VAL A 121 9.68 -15.46 2.41
C VAL A 121 11.05 -15.10 2.99
N ARG A 122 11.35 -15.52 4.22
CA ARG A 122 12.62 -15.20 4.90
C ARG A 122 13.87 -15.72 4.20
N ARG A 123 13.76 -16.84 3.47
CA ARG A 123 14.89 -17.46 2.75
C ARG A 123 15.02 -16.96 1.30
N SER A 124 14.06 -16.16 0.83
CA SER A 124 14.07 -15.67 -0.53
C SER A 124 15.05 -14.52 -0.70
N TRP A 125 16.15 -14.79 -1.39
CA TRP A 125 17.08 -13.75 -1.81
C TRP A 125 16.47 -12.80 -2.82
N ALA A 126 15.69 -13.29 -3.79
CA ALA A 126 15.09 -12.43 -4.81
C ALA A 126 14.06 -11.45 -4.21
N LEU A 127 13.19 -11.89 -3.28
CA LEU A 127 12.28 -10.96 -2.58
C LEU A 127 13.06 -9.91 -1.82
N ARG A 128 14.08 -10.34 -1.06
CA ARG A 128 14.92 -9.44 -0.30
C ARG A 128 15.57 -8.41 -1.21
N TRP A 129 16.14 -8.82 -2.34
CA TRP A 129 16.76 -7.89 -3.28
C TRP A 129 15.74 -6.93 -3.91
N SER A 130 14.55 -7.40 -4.28
CA SER A 130 13.54 -6.57 -4.93
C SER A 130 12.90 -5.51 -4.02
N LEU A 131 12.76 -5.81 -2.72
CA LEU A 131 11.98 -4.97 -1.80
C LEU A 131 12.84 -4.14 -0.85
N ARG A 132 14.13 -4.50 -0.71
CA ARG A 132 15.04 -3.83 0.20
C ARG A 132 15.33 -2.41 -0.28
N GLY A 133 15.30 -1.46 0.64
CA GLY A 133 15.49 -0.04 0.36
C GLY A 133 14.30 0.64 -0.31
N LEU A 134 13.21 -0.07 -0.61
CA LEU A 134 11.99 0.56 -1.12
C LEU A 134 11.23 1.25 0.03
N ARG A 135 11.20 2.59 -0.04
CA ARG A 135 10.64 3.51 0.97
C ARG A 135 10.98 3.09 2.41
N PRO A 136 12.25 3.24 2.84
CA PRO A 136 12.59 3.12 4.25
C PRO A 136 11.85 4.22 5.03
N LEU A 137 11.30 3.85 6.17
CA LEU A 137 10.65 4.75 7.11
C LEU A 137 11.37 4.68 8.45
N THR A 138 11.88 5.80 8.91
CA THR A 138 12.39 5.96 10.26
C THR A 138 11.25 5.98 11.28
N GLU A 139 11.56 5.71 12.55
CA GLU A 139 10.55 5.85 13.61
C GLU A 139 10.00 7.28 13.72
N GLU A 140 10.82 8.28 13.40
CA GLU A 140 10.42 9.69 13.39
C GLU A 140 9.42 9.97 12.26
N GLU A 141 9.69 9.52 11.04
CA GLU A 141 8.73 9.63 9.92
C GLU A 141 7.43 8.89 10.23
N VAL A 142 7.50 7.68 10.80
CA VAL A 142 6.31 6.92 11.19
C VAL A 142 5.46 7.69 12.19
N ARG A 143 6.07 8.29 13.23
CA ARG A 143 5.36 9.13 14.20
C ARG A 143 4.80 10.39 13.55
N HIS A 144 5.60 11.09 12.75
CA HIS A 144 5.20 12.32 12.06
C HIS A 144 3.99 12.09 11.15
N HIS A 145 3.97 10.95 10.45
CA HIS A 145 2.88 10.61 9.54
C HIS A 145 1.67 9.95 10.23
N GLY A 146 1.75 9.67 11.54
CA GLY A 146 0.69 8.98 12.29
C GLY A 146 0.54 7.51 11.91
N LEU A 147 1.57 6.91 11.31
CA LEU A 147 1.56 5.51 10.87
C LEU A 147 1.78 4.57 12.07
N PRO A 148 1.31 3.31 11.99
CA PRO A 148 1.54 2.35 13.05
C PRO A 148 3.01 1.93 13.12
N VAL A 149 3.54 1.69 14.33
CA VAL A 149 4.97 1.41 14.56
C VAL A 149 5.50 0.19 13.79
N ASP A 150 4.63 -0.74 13.42
CA ASP A 150 4.98 -1.93 12.67
C ASP A 150 5.37 -1.66 11.20
N VAL A 151 5.25 -0.43 10.71
CA VAL A 151 5.66 -0.04 9.34
C VAL A 151 7.09 0.50 9.22
N VAL A 152 7.81 0.67 10.33
CA VAL A 152 9.21 1.15 10.37
C VAL A 152 10.12 0.27 9.50
N GLY A 153 11.16 0.83 8.88
CA GLY A 153 12.05 0.10 7.98
C GLY A 153 11.56 0.14 6.54
N ASP A 154 12.11 -0.72 5.68
CA ASP A 154 11.76 -0.77 4.27
C ASP A 154 10.60 -1.73 3.96
N THR A 155 10.22 -1.83 2.68
CA THR A 155 9.12 -2.70 2.23
C THR A 155 9.38 -4.18 2.54
N TYR A 156 10.64 -4.63 2.55
CA TYR A 156 10.98 -5.99 2.94
C TYR A 156 10.81 -6.21 4.45
N ASP A 157 11.24 -5.26 5.28
CA ASP A 157 11.03 -5.32 6.73
C ASP A 157 9.54 -5.39 7.07
N ARG A 158 8.72 -4.56 6.40
CA ARG A 158 7.26 -4.59 6.53
C ARG A 158 6.67 -5.94 6.14
N LEU A 159 7.09 -6.51 5.02
CA LEU A 159 6.67 -7.85 4.58
C LEU A 159 7.01 -8.93 5.62
N LEU A 160 8.20 -8.87 6.23
CA LEU A 160 8.60 -9.80 7.29
C LEU A 160 7.70 -9.68 8.51
N ARG A 161 7.37 -8.45 8.95
CA ARG A 161 6.45 -8.26 10.08
C ARG A 161 5.04 -8.74 9.76
N MET A 162 4.54 -8.54 8.54
CA MET A 162 3.21 -9.03 8.13
C MET A 162 3.12 -10.56 8.22
N VAL A 163 4.15 -11.27 7.75
CA VAL A 163 4.15 -12.74 7.82
C VAL A 163 4.40 -13.27 9.23
N ASP A 164 5.16 -12.54 10.04
CA ASP A 164 5.35 -12.87 11.46
C ASP A 164 4.04 -12.66 12.25
N ARG A 165 3.31 -11.57 12.01
CA ARG A 165 1.98 -11.30 12.59
C ARG A 165 0.99 -12.42 12.26
N ALA A 166 0.93 -12.83 10.99
CA ALA A 166 0.08 -13.93 10.55
C ALA A 166 0.43 -15.26 11.25
N ALA A 167 1.70 -15.46 11.63
CA ALA A 167 2.18 -16.66 12.34
C ALA A 167 2.03 -16.59 13.86
N GLY A 168 2.15 -15.39 14.44
CA GLY A 168 2.13 -15.14 15.88
C GLY A 168 0.74 -15.05 16.46
N GLY A 169 -0.29 -14.77 15.63
CA GLY A 169 -1.65 -14.60 16.12
C GLY A 169 -1.78 -13.38 17.02
N GLU A 170 -0.96 -12.36 16.77
CA GLU A 170 -0.94 -11.16 17.59
C GLU A 170 -2.34 -10.55 17.60
N ARG A 171 -2.92 -10.49 18.80
CA ARG A 171 -4.22 -9.84 19.04
C ARG A 171 -4.04 -8.36 18.74
N ARG A 172 -4.70 -7.85 17.71
CA ARG A 172 -4.87 -6.39 17.54
C ARG A 172 -5.79 -5.88 18.65
N HIS A 173 -5.25 -5.68 19.84
CA HIS A 173 -5.77 -4.66 20.76
C HIS A 173 -4.90 -3.43 20.58
N ASP A 174 -5.09 -2.72 19.48
CA ASP A 174 -4.51 -1.39 19.34
C ASP A 174 -5.53 -0.47 18.69
N VAL A 175 -5.77 0.64 19.39
CA VAL A 175 -6.47 1.81 18.87
C VAL A 175 -5.67 2.27 17.67
N ARG A 176 -6.13 1.92 16.46
CA ARG A 176 -5.40 2.27 15.25
C ARG A 176 -5.42 3.80 15.07
N PRO A 177 -4.26 4.44 14.89
CA PRO A 177 -4.19 5.88 14.71
C PRO A 177 -4.97 6.29 13.46
N ALA A 178 -5.66 7.43 13.54
CA ALA A 178 -6.21 8.06 12.36
C ALA A 178 -5.05 8.54 11.51
N VAL A 179 -4.95 8.04 10.28
CA VAL A 179 -3.92 8.48 9.34
C VAL A 179 -4.51 9.55 8.46
N TRP A 180 -3.76 10.63 8.34
CA TRP A 180 -4.11 11.74 7.49
C TRP A 180 -3.79 11.31 6.07
N THR A 181 -4.79 11.30 5.19
CA THR A 181 -4.67 10.77 3.84
C THR A 181 -3.55 11.45 3.04
N ASP A 182 -3.30 12.73 3.31
CA ASP A 182 -2.24 13.50 2.67
C ASP A 182 -0.83 12.92 2.93
N HIS A 183 -0.60 12.26 4.06
CA HIS A 183 0.67 11.62 4.34
C HIS A 183 0.91 10.38 3.48
N LEU A 184 -0.13 9.62 3.13
CA LEU A 184 0.00 8.46 2.24
C LEU A 184 0.44 8.89 0.84
N ALA A 185 -0.04 10.03 0.36
CA ALA A 185 0.36 10.59 -0.93
C ALA A 185 1.85 10.99 -0.94
N GLN A 186 2.35 11.57 0.15
CA GLN A 186 3.77 11.95 0.26
C GLN A 186 4.71 10.72 0.24
N LEU A 187 4.24 9.54 0.65
CA LEU A 187 5.08 8.33 0.66
C LEU A 187 5.39 7.79 -0.75
N VAL A 188 4.59 8.17 -1.75
CA VAL A 188 4.70 7.63 -3.12
C VAL A 188 5.25 8.63 -4.13
N VAL A 189 5.29 9.93 -3.80
CA VAL A 189 5.95 10.94 -4.64
C VAL A 189 7.44 10.61 -4.78
N GLY A 190 7.94 10.66 -6.01
CA GLY A 190 9.31 10.33 -6.37
C GLY A 190 9.56 8.83 -6.57
N LEU A 191 8.54 7.98 -6.45
CA LEU A 191 8.61 6.56 -6.78
C LEU A 191 8.03 6.30 -8.17
N ASP A 192 8.52 5.26 -8.84
CA ASP A 192 7.80 4.70 -9.97
C ASP A 192 6.48 4.05 -9.53
N LEU A 193 5.56 3.87 -10.46
CA LEU A 193 4.23 3.34 -10.21
C LEU A 193 4.24 1.93 -9.58
N ALA A 194 5.20 1.07 -9.94
CA ALA A 194 5.29 -0.28 -9.38
C ALA A 194 5.77 -0.23 -7.92
N ALA A 195 6.80 0.58 -7.64
CA ALA A 195 7.29 0.82 -6.28
C ALA A 195 6.21 1.47 -5.40
N ALA A 196 5.47 2.46 -5.91
CA ALA A 196 4.36 3.09 -5.20
C ALA A 196 3.30 2.06 -4.77
N ARG A 197 2.93 1.14 -5.68
CA ARG A 197 1.96 0.06 -5.37
C ARG A 197 2.48 -0.90 -4.30
N LEU A 198 3.75 -1.30 -4.38
CA LEU A 198 4.38 -2.17 -3.37
C LEU A 198 4.42 -1.50 -1.99
N VAL A 199 4.79 -0.22 -1.94
CA VAL A 199 4.81 0.56 -0.70
C VAL A 199 3.42 0.62 -0.10
N LEU A 200 2.40 1.04 -0.86
CA LEU A 200 1.02 1.13 -0.36
C LEU A 200 0.47 -0.22 0.13
N ALA A 201 0.71 -1.31 -0.60
CA ALA A 201 0.30 -2.65 -0.18
C ALA A 201 0.95 -3.11 1.13
N SER A 202 2.15 -2.60 1.45
CA SER A 202 2.89 -2.93 2.67
C SER A 202 2.47 -2.14 3.92
N LEU A 203 1.65 -1.09 3.77
CA LEU A 203 1.25 -0.18 4.86
C LEU A 203 -0.02 -0.60 5.61
N ASP A 204 -0.72 -1.66 5.18
CA ASP A 204 -1.95 -2.14 5.83
C ASP A 204 -3.04 -1.04 5.91
N VAL A 205 -3.30 -0.41 4.75
CA VAL A 205 -4.17 0.78 4.61
C VAL A 205 -5.60 0.53 5.10
N HIS A 206 -6.06 -0.71 5.11
CA HIS A 206 -7.38 -1.10 5.64
C HIS A 206 -7.57 -0.80 7.14
N GLY A 207 -6.47 -0.73 7.89
CA GLY A 207 -6.47 -0.35 9.30
C GLY A 207 -6.42 1.15 9.54
N LEU A 208 -6.29 1.96 8.49
CA LEU A 208 -6.16 3.41 8.60
C LEU A 208 -7.55 4.05 8.58
N ARG A 209 -7.89 4.80 9.62
CA ARG A 209 -9.07 5.68 9.60
C ARG A 209 -8.71 6.92 8.79
N ALA A 210 -9.59 7.31 7.86
CA ALA A 210 -9.46 8.57 7.14
C ALA A 210 -9.61 9.74 8.12
N GLY A 211 -8.52 10.39 8.49
CA GLY A 211 -8.58 11.76 8.99
C GLY A 211 -8.77 12.67 7.79
N GLN A 212 -9.93 13.31 7.66
CA GLN A 212 -10.08 14.39 6.69
C GLN A 212 -9.19 15.55 7.17
N ALA A 213 -8.21 15.95 6.37
CA ALA A 213 -7.60 17.25 6.55
C ALA A 213 -8.71 18.29 6.35
N GLU A 214 -8.96 19.14 7.34
CA GLU A 214 -9.86 20.28 7.22
C GLU A 214 -9.36 21.15 6.06
N HIS A 215 -9.91 20.95 4.86
CA HIS A 215 -9.83 21.96 3.82
C HIS A 215 -10.80 23.05 4.27
N GLU A 216 -10.25 24.07 4.91
CA GLU A 216 -10.89 25.37 5.07
C GLU A 216 -11.14 25.89 3.65
N VAL A 217 -12.31 25.58 3.10
CA VAL A 217 -12.79 26.14 1.86
C VAL A 217 -13.12 27.60 2.16
N SER A 218 -12.12 28.46 2.05
CA SER A 218 -12.31 29.90 1.98
C SER A 218 -13.00 30.22 0.66
N HIS A 219 -14.32 30.06 0.65
CA HIS A 219 -15.17 30.73 -0.32
C HIS A 219 -15.37 32.17 0.17
N GLY A 220 -14.73 33.10 -0.55
CA GLY A 220 -15.18 34.48 -0.82
C GLY A 220 -15.67 35.33 0.34
#